data_AF-A0A4Y7U5C0-F1
#
_entry.id   AF-A0A4Y7U5C0-F1
#
_cell.length_a   1.000
_cell.length_b   1.000
_cell.length_c   1.000
_cell.angle_alpha   90.00
_cell.angle_beta   90.00
_cell.angle_gamma   90.00
#
_symmetry.space_group_name_H-M   'P 1'
#
loop_
_entity.id
_entity.type
_entity.pdbx_description
1 polymer ?
#
loop_
_entity_poly.entity_id
_entity_poly.type
_entity_poly.pdbx_seq_one_letter_code
_entity_poly.pdbx_strand_id
1 'polypeptide(L)'
;YTERVNKIREVMPHACIGVDVIVGFPGETDEHFLETYHFLNEMDISYLHVFTYSERDNTEAANMPGIVPANVRAKRSKMLRGLSVKKRRAFYESQLGSDRTVLFESENKEGYIHGFTENYVKV
;
A
#
# COMPACT_ATOMS: atom_id res chain seq x y z
N TYR A 1 -4.60 3.64 14.25
CA TYR A 1 -3.80 2.82 13.31
C TYR A 1 -2.32 2.83 13.65
N THR A 2 -1.71 4.01 13.86
CA THR A 2 -0.28 4.17 14.17
C THR A 2 0.23 3.28 15.29
N GLU A 3 -0.45 3.24 16.44
CA GLU A 3 -0.05 2.39 17.57
C GLU A 3 0.06 0.91 17.21
N ARG A 4 -0.85 0.40 16.37
CA ARG A 4 -0.82 -1.00 15.91
C ARG A 4 0.37 -1.25 14.99
N VAL A 5 0.64 -0.33 14.07
CA VAL A 5 1.81 -0.42 13.18
C VAL A 5 3.10 -0.39 13.99
N ASN A 6 3.21 0.53 14.94
CA ASN A 6 4.35 0.62 15.84
C ASN A 6 4.52 -0.66 16.66
N LYS A 7 3.42 -1.24 17.16
CA LYS A 7 3.50 -2.49 17.90
C LYS A 7 3.98 -3.66 17.03
N ILE A 8 3.52 -3.75 15.78
CA ILE A 8 4.02 -4.77 14.82
C ILE A 8 5.52 -4.59 14.59
N ARG A 9 5.98 -3.35 14.38
CA ARG A 9 7.40 -3.04 14.19
C ARG A 9 8.25 -3.36 15.43
N GLU A 10 7.73 -3.14 16.62
CA GLU A 10 8.40 -3.48 17.88
C GLU A 10 8.64 -5.00 18.00
N VAL A 11 7.63 -5.82 17.68
CA VAL A 11 7.70 -7.28 17.83
C VAL A 11 8.29 -8.00 16.61
N MET A 12 8.18 -7.40 15.43
CA MET A 12 8.64 -7.93 14.15
C MET A 12 9.20 -6.77 13.28
N PRO A 13 10.45 -6.33 13.54
CA PRO A 13 11.03 -5.16 12.88
C PRO A 13 11.01 -5.20 11.35
N HIS A 14 11.15 -6.41 10.79
CA HIS A 14 11.22 -6.64 9.35
C HIS A 14 9.88 -7.00 8.71
N ALA A 15 8.76 -6.86 9.43
CA ALA A 15 7.43 -7.12 8.91
C ALA A 15 7.16 -6.35 7.62
N CYS A 16 6.60 -7.02 6.61
CA CYS A 16 6.07 -6.35 5.44
C CYS A 16 4.62 -5.95 5.71
N ILE A 17 4.35 -4.65 5.82
CA ILE A 17 3.02 -4.14 6.18
C ILE A 17 2.39 -3.50 4.95
N GLY A 18 1.38 -4.17 4.40
CA GLY A 18 0.54 -3.64 3.32
C GLY A 18 -0.71 -2.94 3.87
N VAL A 19 -1.13 -1.84 3.24
CA VAL A 19 -2.37 -1.14 3.57
C VAL A 19 -3.23 -0.96 2.33
N ASP A 20 -4.49 -1.35 2.43
CA ASP A 20 -5.51 -1.07 1.41
C ASP A 20 -6.12 0.31 1.67
N VAL A 21 -6.19 1.14 0.62
CA VAL A 21 -6.75 2.50 0.69
C VAL A 21 -7.69 2.73 -0.49
N ILE A 22 -8.88 3.25 -0.20
CA ILE A 22 -9.85 3.68 -1.21
C ILE A 22 -9.76 5.21 -1.34
N VAL A 23 -9.66 5.70 -2.57
CA VAL A 23 -9.78 7.14 -2.88
C VAL A 23 -11.02 7.42 -3.71
N GLY A 24 -11.52 8.64 -3.63
CA GLY A 24 -12.70 9.08 -4.36
C GLY A 24 -14.01 8.63 -3.74
N PHE A 25 -13.99 8.26 -2.46
CA PHE A 25 -15.21 7.90 -1.73
C PHE A 25 -16.17 9.10 -1.68
N PRO A 26 -17.49 8.89 -1.76
CA PRO A 26 -18.47 9.99 -1.68
C PRO A 26 -18.25 10.86 -0.44
N GLY A 27 -18.11 12.18 -0.64
CA GLY A 27 -17.80 13.15 0.41
C GLY A 27 -16.31 13.43 0.64
N GLU A 28 -15.39 12.75 -0.07
CA GLU A 28 -13.95 12.99 0.05
C GLU A 28 -13.54 14.35 -0.55
N THR A 29 -13.18 15.29 0.31
CA THR A 29 -12.65 16.61 -0.05
C THR A 29 -11.15 16.57 -0.31
N ASP A 30 -10.59 17.66 -0.84
CA ASP A 30 -9.14 17.78 -1.01
C ASP A 30 -8.40 17.75 0.33
N GLU A 31 -8.97 18.35 1.38
CA GLU A 31 -8.41 18.34 2.73
C GLU A 31 -8.34 16.92 3.29
N HIS A 32 -9.43 16.15 3.21
CA HIS A 32 -9.46 14.75 3.67
C HIS A 32 -8.43 13.88 2.94
N PHE A 33 -8.27 14.11 1.62
CA PHE A 33 -7.29 13.39 0.83
C PHE A 33 -5.86 13.75 1.25
N LEU A 34 -5.56 15.03 1.47
CA LEU A 34 -4.24 15.47 1.91
C LEU A 34 -3.91 14.98 3.31
N GLU A 35 -4.85 15.03 4.25
CA GLU A 35 -4.72 14.45 5.58
C GLU A 35 -4.36 12.96 5.48
N THR A 36 -5.11 12.20 4.68
CA THR A 36 -4.84 10.77 4.43
C THR A 36 -3.46 10.57 3.81
N TYR A 37 -3.09 11.40 2.82
CA TYR A 37 -1.78 11.30 2.15
C TYR A 37 -0.63 11.51 3.14
N HIS A 38 -0.71 12.55 3.97
CA HIS A 38 0.31 12.86 4.98
C HIS A 38 0.37 11.78 6.06
N PHE A 39 -0.78 11.34 6.56
CA PHE A 39 -0.89 10.24 7.51
C PHE A 39 -0.21 8.96 6.99
N LEU A 40 -0.52 8.56 5.76
CA LEU A 40 0.11 7.39 5.14
C LEU A 40 1.60 7.62 4.89
N ASN A 41 2.01 8.82 4.50
CA ASN A 41 3.42 9.15 4.25
C ASN A 41 4.28 9.02 5.51
N GLU A 42 3.78 9.46 6.65
CA GLU A 42 4.48 9.39 7.95
C GLU A 42 4.46 7.98 8.57
N MET A 43 3.45 7.16 8.26
CA MET A 43 3.32 5.83 8.83
C MET A 43 4.37 4.85 8.29
N ASP A 44 5.00 4.06 9.18
CA ASP A 44 6.03 3.08 8.82
C ASP A 44 5.43 1.76 8.27
N ILE A 45 4.89 1.85 7.06
CA ILE A 45 4.35 0.74 6.27
C ILE A 45 5.21 0.46 5.04
N SER A 46 5.08 -0.76 4.50
CA SER A 46 5.89 -1.22 3.37
C SER A 46 5.31 -0.82 2.03
N TYR A 47 3.98 -0.87 1.84
CA TYR A 47 3.36 -0.45 0.59
C TYR A 47 1.85 -0.17 0.75
N LEU A 48 1.28 0.47 -0.27
CA LEU A 48 -0.16 0.69 -0.40
C LEU A 48 -0.73 -0.10 -1.57
N HIS A 49 -1.91 -0.67 -1.37
CA HIS A 49 -2.81 -1.09 -2.44
C HIS A 49 -3.92 -0.06 -2.59
N VAL A 50 -3.91 0.65 -3.72
CA VAL A 50 -4.79 1.80 -3.93
C VAL A 50 -5.95 1.41 -4.82
N PHE A 51 -7.15 1.47 -4.26
CA PHE A 51 -8.41 1.29 -4.96
C PHE A 51 -9.05 2.64 -5.26
N THR A 52 -9.57 2.79 -6.47
CA THR A 52 -10.50 3.88 -6.77
C THR A 52 -11.89 3.43 -6.37
N TYR A 53 -12.64 4.29 -5.67
CA TYR A 53 -14.04 4.02 -5.36
C TYR A 53 -14.83 3.74 -6.64
N SER A 54 -15.58 2.65 -6.61
CA SER A 54 -16.55 2.25 -7.62
C SER A 54 -17.90 2.15 -6.94
N GLU A 55 -18.88 2.80 -7.53
CA GLU A 55 -20.28 2.70 -7.14
C GLU A 55 -20.74 1.24 -7.23
N ARG A 56 -21.52 0.81 -6.25
CA ARG A 56 -22.16 -0.51 -6.22
C ARG A 56 -23.59 -0.35 -5.75
N ASP A 57 -24.53 -0.86 -6.53
CA ASP A 57 -25.95 -0.84 -6.18
C ASP A 57 -26.19 -1.48 -4.82
N ASN A 58 -27.20 -0.96 -4.11
CA ASN A 58 -27.60 -1.42 -2.77
C ASN A 58 -26.53 -1.23 -1.67
N THR A 59 -25.59 -0.29 -1.85
CA THR A 59 -24.69 0.15 -0.78
C THR A 59 -25.09 1.52 -0.23
N GLU A 60 -24.80 1.80 1.03
CA GLU A 60 -25.03 3.14 1.61
C GLU A 60 -24.25 4.22 0.85
N ALA A 61 -23.01 3.90 0.47
CA ALA A 61 -22.12 4.78 -0.29
C ALA A 61 -22.72 5.20 -1.64
N ALA A 62 -23.51 4.35 -2.31
CA ALA A 62 -24.16 4.70 -3.58
C ALA A 62 -25.17 5.85 -3.43
N ASN A 63 -25.74 6.05 -2.24
CA ASN A 63 -26.72 7.09 -1.96
C ASN A 63 -26.10 8.33 -1.27
N MET A 64 -24.80 8.30 -0.96
CA MET A 64 -24.13 9.41 -0.29
C MET A 64 -23.91 10.60 -1.24
N PRO A 65 -24.09 11.84 -0.77
CA PRO A 65 -23.77 13.03 -1.56
C PRO A 65 -22.25 13.23 -1.69
N GLY A 66 -21.84 14.17 -2.54
CA GLY A 66 -20.43 14.53 -2.70
C GLY A 66 -19.65 13.56 -3.59
N ILE A 67 -20.24 13.13 -4.70
CA ILE A 67 -19.58 12.30 -5.70
C ILE A 67 -18.29 12.99 -6.17
N VAL A 68 -17.15 12.31 -5.98
CA VAL A 68 -15.86 12.81 -6.44
C VAL A 68 -15.73 12.59 -7.95
N PRO A 69 -15.39 13.62 -8.75
CA PRO A 69 -15.21 13.47 -10.20
C PRO A 69 -14.09 12.47 -10.56
N ALA A 70 -14.30 11.71 -11.64
CA ALA A 70 -13.37 10.64 -12.06
C ALA A 70 -11.93 11.11 -12.28
N ASN A 71 -11.73 12.31 -12.83
CA ASN A 71 -10.39 12.91 -13.01
C ASN A 71 -9.69 13.18 -11.66
N VAL A 72 -10.44 13.60 -10.64
CA VAL A 72 -9.93 13.79 -9.28
C VAL A 72 -9.57 12.45 -8.65
N ARG A 73 -10.45 11.43 -8.78
CA ARG A 73 -10.15 10.07 -8.32
C ARG A 73 -8.87 9.52 -8.95
N ALA A 74 -8.71 9.69 -10.26
CA ALA A 74 -7.52 9.24 -10.99
C ALA A 74 -6.24 9.96 -10.52
N LYS A 75 -6.32 11.28 -10.29
CA LYS A 75 -5.21 12.08 -9.74
C LYS A 75 -4.80 11.56 -8.35
N ARG A 76 -5.75 11.38 -7.44
CA ARG A 76 -5.53 10.86 -6.08
C ARG A 76 -4.92 9.46 -6.10
N SER A 77 -5.48 8.56 -6.92
CA SER A 77 -4.95 7.21 -7.12
C SER A 77 -3.50 7.21 -7.61
N LYS A 78 -3.17 8.08 -8.57
CA LYS A 78 -1.79 8.21 -9.08
C LYS A 78 -0.83 8.68 -7.98
N MET A 79 -1.24 9.65 -7.16
CA MET A 79 -0.42 10.17 -6.06
C MET A 79 -0.10 9.09 -5.03
N LEU A 80 -1.10 8.36 -4.54
CA LEU A 80 -0.87 7.29 -3.55
C LEU A 80 -0.11 6.08 -4.13
N ARG A 81 -0.29 5.75 -5.42
CA ARG A 81 0.56 4.75 -6.08
C ARG A 81 2.02 5.19 -6.13
N GLY A 82 2.27 6.47 -6.38
CA GLY A 82 3.62 7.05 -6.30
C GLY A 82 4.23 6.93 -4.91
N LEU A 83 3.45 7.21 -3.86
CA LEU A 83 3.87 7.01 -2.47
C LEU A 83 4.17 5.53 -2.17
N SER A 84 3.30 4.62 -2.62
CA SER A 84 3.47 3.17 -2.48
C SER A 84 4.80 2.68 -3.07
N VAL A 85 5.16 3.15 -4.27
CA VAL A 85 6.44 2.81 -4.91
C VAL A 85 7.63 3.26 -4.06
N LYS A 86 7.59 4.49 -3.51
CA LYS A 86 8.65 5.01 -2.64
C LYS A 86 8.80 4.18 -1.38
N LYS A 87 7.70 3.87 -0.69
CA LYS A 87 7.73 3.06 0.54
C LYS A 87 8.21 1.64 0.29
N ARG A 88 7.74 1.00 -0.78
CA ARG A 88 8.16 -0.35 -1.14
C ARG A 88 9.64 -0.42 -1.47
N ARG A 89 10.15 0.59 -2.19
CA ARG A 89 11.58 0.70 -2.47
C ARG A 89 12.40 0.83 -1.18
N ALA A 90 12.02 1.74 -0.28
CA ALA A 90 12.68 1.91 1.00
C ALA A 90 12.66 0.61 1.84
N PHE A 91 11.53 -0.10 1.84
CA PHE A 91 11.43 -1.41 2.46
C PHE A 91 12.42 -2.40 1.86
N TYR A 92 12.47 -2.57 0.53
CA TYR A 92 13.41 -3.48 -0.13
C TYR A 92 14.88 -3.11 0.15
N GLU A 93 15.22 -1.82 0.08
CA GLU A 93 16.57 -1.33 0.38
C GLU A 93 16.99 -1.66 1.81
N SER A 94 16.07 -1.60 2.78
CA SER A 94 16.34 -1.98 4.18
C SER A 94 16.65 -3.48 4.40
N GLN A 95 16.40 -4.33 3.40
CA GLN A 95 16.64 -5.78 3.48
C GLN A 95 17.98 -6.18 2.86
N LEU A 96 18.67 -5.26 2.17
CA LEU A 96 19.96 -5.54 1.56
C LEU A 96 21.00 -5.92 2.62
N GLY A 97 21.80 -6.94 2.30
CA GLY A 97 22.83 -7.45 3.21
C GLY A 97 22.30 -8.28 4.38
N SER A 98 21.00 -8.61 4.41
CA SER A 98 20.42 -9.52 5.40
C SER A 98 20.36 -10.96 4.88
N ASP A 99 20.59 -11.92 5.79
CA ASP A 99 20.35 -13.33 5.53
C ASP A 99 18.88 -13.67 5.83
N ARG A 100 18.20 -14.35 4.90
CA ARG A 100 16.77 -14.68 4.98
C ARG A 100 16.49 -16.09 4.48
N THR A 101 15.46 -16.72 5.04
CA THR A 101 14.90 -17.95 4.47
C THR A 101 14.06 -17.60 3.24
N VAL A 102 14.26 -18.37 2.16
CA VAL A 102 13.57 -18.19 0.88
C VAL A 102 12.73 -19.42 0.57
N LEU A 103 11.46 -19.20 0.23
CA LEU A 103 10.62 -20.19 -0.44
C LEU A 103 10.78 -20.00 -1.96
N PHE A 104 11.38 -20.97 -2.63
CA PHE A 104 11.51 -20.97 -4.08
C PHE A 104 10.23 -21.48 -4.74
N GLU A 105 9.75 -20.76 -5.77
CA GLU A 105 8.46 -21.04 -6.41
C GLU A 105 8.55 -21.24 -7.93
N SER A 106 9.59 -20.73 -8.58
CA SER A 106 9.75 -20.88 -10.04
C SER A 106 11.20 -20.81 -10.50
N GLU A 107 11.48 -21.41 -11.64
CA GLU A 107 12.76 -21.31 -12.33
C GLU A 107 12.54 -20.63 -13.69
N ASN A 108 13.48 -19.80 -14.13
CA ASN A 108 13.47 -19.21 -15.46
C ASN A 108 14.37 -19.98 -16.43
N LYS A 109 14.19 -19.74 -17.74
CA LYS A 109 14.97 -20.43 -18.78
C LYS A 109 16.47 -20.08 -18.80
N GLU A 110 16.88 -19.11 -17.99
CA GLU A 110 18.25 -18.64 -17.86
C GLU A 110 18.97 -19.28 -16.65
N GLY A 111 18.31 -20.21 -15.95
CA GLY A 111 18.87 -20.94 -14.80
C GLY A 111 18.79 -20.20 -13.47
N TYR A 112 17.99 -19.12 -13.38
CA TYR A 112 17.70 -18.47 -12.11
C TYR A 112 16.44 -19.07 -11.48
N ILE A 113 16.48 -19.19 -10.16
CA ILE A 113 15.33 -19.57 -9.35
C ILE A 113 14.80 -18.32 -8.68
N HIS A 114 13.49 -18.13 -8.74
CA HIS A 114 12.77 -17.05 -8.08
C HIS A 114 11.99 -17.55 -6.87
N GLY A 115 11.93 -16.71 -5.85
CA GLY A 115 11.21 -17.01 -4.63
C GLY A 115 10.84 -15.77 -3.85
N PHE A 116 10.35 -16.02 -2.64
CA PHE A 116 10.04 -14.97 -1.67
C PHE A 116 10.70 -15.29 -0.35
N THR A 117 11.20 -14.25 0.31
CA THR A 117 11.57 -14.31 1.71
C THR A 117 10.33 -14.42 2.59
N GLU A 118 10.52 -14.77 3.87
CA GLU A 118 9.46 -14.78 4.90
C GLU A 118 8.69 -13.44 5.02
N ASN A 119 9.31 -12.32 4.64
CA ASN A 119 8.69 -11.00 4.61
C ASN A 119 8.36 -10.52 3.18
N TYR A 120 8.12 -11.45 2.26
CA TYR A 120 7.63 -11.20 0.91
C TYR A 120 8.52 -10.31 0.04
N VAL A 121 9.83 -10.27 0.31
CA VAL A 121 10.79 -9.72 -0.64
C VAL A 121 11.01 -10.76 -1.71
N LYS A 122 10.78 -10.37 -2.96
CA LYS A 122 11.07 -11.23 -4.12
C LYS A 122 12.57 -11.30 -4.36
N VAL A 123 13.10 -12.51 -4.50
CA VAL A 123 14.49 -12.82 -4.87
C VAL A 123 14.55 -13.68 -6.11
#